data_AF-A0A9E4D5W0-F1
#
_entry.id   AF-A0A9E4D5W0-F1
#
_cell.length_a   1.000
_cell.length_b   1.000
_cell.length_c   1.000
_cell.angle_alpha   90.00
_cell.angle_beta   90.00
_cell.angle_gamma   90.00
#
_symmetry.space_group_name_H-M   'P 1'
#
loop_
_entity.id
_entity.type
_entity.pdbx_description
1 polymer ?
#
loop_
_entity_poly.entity_id
_entity_poly.type
_entity_poly.pdbx_seq_one_letter_code
_entity_poly.pdbx_strand_id
1 'polypeptide(L)'
;ALFTQGMVTHAIFQTRDDKGRAVYHFPEEVELRDGKGYLADGTEVEIVPSAKMSKSKRNVVDPVAIIEQFGADTARWFVMSDSPPERDVEWTAAGAEATHKHLARVWSLGERIGALAADHAGEGDEDLARAMHRAIADVTATIEGFAFNKAIAKLFEFTNALSRSRASARAQKEAGRVLAQLMAPMTPHLAEDLWHRLGGDGLVTLAPWPKADPAMLVEDTVTLAVQFNGKRRTEITVPRDASKEEVEKAALADEAVIRGLAGVTPKKVIVVPGRIVNVVV
;
A
#
# COMPACT_ATOMS: atom_id res chain seq x y z
N ALA A 1 -1.41 7.02 -26.03
CA ALA A 1 -2.49 7.74 -25.32
C ALA A 1 -1.90 8.98 -24.67
N LEU A 2 -2.68 10.05 -24.51
CA LEU A 2 -2.29 11.23 -23.71
C LEU A 2 -2.81 11.04 -22.28
N PHE A 3 -1.96 11.19 -21.28
CA PHE A 3 -2.32 11.19 -19.86
C PHE A 3 -1.93 12.54 -19.26
N THR A 4 -2.87 13.20 -18.58
CA THR A 4 -2.64 14.51 -17.95
C THR A 4 -2.62 14.34 -16.44
N GLN A 5 -1.44 14.49 -15.86
CA GLN A 5 -1.25 14.39 -14.41
C GLN A 5 -1.85 15.58 -13.65
N GLY A 6 -2.22 15.34 -12.40
CA GLY A 6 -2.59 16.39 -11.44
C GLY A 6 -1.41 17.29 -11.07
N MET A 7 -1.70 18.36 -10.33
CA MET A 7 -0.70 19.30 -9.85
C MET A 7 -0.11 18.83 -8.51
N VAL A 8 1.19 19.07 -8.32
CA VAL A 8 1.79 19.00 -6.98
C VAL A 8 1.44 20.28 -6.22
N THR A 9 0.92 20.15 -5.00
CA THR A 9 0.49 21.25 -4.15
C THR A 9 1.29 21.30 -2.86
N HIS A 10 1.36 22.49 -2.29
CA HIS A 10 1.95 22.77 -0.98
C HIS A 10 1.36 24.05 -0.41
N ALA A 11 1.44 24.19 0.92
CA ALA A 11 1.05 25.41 1.59
C ALA A 11 1.85 26.63 1.07
N ILE A 12 1.17 27.77 0.95
CA ILE A 12 1.81 29.08 0.71
C ILE A 12 1.97 29.77 2.04
N PHE A 13 3.16 30.33 2.27
CA PHE A 13 3.45 31.19 3.40
C PHE A 13 3.59 32.62 2.90
N GLN A 14 2.84 33.55 3.47
CA GLN A 14 2.90 34.95 3.06
C GLN A 14 2.81 35.93 4.22
N THR A 15 3.53 37.04 4.10
CA THR A 15 3.30 38.27 4.87
C THR A 15 2.75 39.36 3.95
N ARG A 16 2.53 40.57 4.47
CA ARG A 16 2.14 41.73 3.68
C ARG A 16 3.17 42.85 3.82
N ASP A 17 3.50 43.51 2.72
CA ASP A 17 4.31 44.72 2.74
C ASP A 17 3.50 45.96 3.18
N ASP A 18 4.17 47.11 3.30
CA ASP A 18 3.54 48.40 3.71
C ASP A 18 2.42 48.87 2.76
N LYS A 19 2.30 48.27 1.57
CA LYS A 19 1.27 48.56 0.58
C LYS A 19 0.20 47.46 0.52
N GLY A 20 0.22 46.52 1.47
CA GLY A 20 -0.73 45.41 1.58
C GLY A 20 -0.51 44.28 0.57
N ARG A 21 0.58 44.29 -0.21
CA ARG A 21 0.89 43.28 -1.22
C ARG A 21 1.48 42.03 -0.55
N ALA A 22 1.14 40.85 -1.07
CA ALA A 22 1.67 39.59 -0.56
C ALA A 22 3.18 39.49 -0.81
N VAL A 23 3.92 39.15 0.24
CA VAL A 23 5.34 38.77 0.20
C VAL A 23 5.39 37.28 0.53
N TYR A 24 5.78 36.46 -0.44
CA TYR A 24 5.84 35.02 -0.28
C TYR A 24 7.18 34.59 0.31
N HIS A 25 7.14 33.53 1.11
CA HIS A 25 8.30 32.92 1.77
C HIS A 25 8.37 31.44 1.41
N PHE A 26 9.59 30.93 1.29
CA PHE A 26 9.84 29.51 1.05
C PHE A 26 9.48 28.69 2.29
N PRO A 27 9.06 27.41 2.12
CA PRO A 27 8.77 26.54 3.26
C PRO A 27 9.94 26.41 4.24
N GLU A 28 11.19 26.42 3.74
CA GLU A 28 12.38 26.30 4.57
C GLU A 28 12.68 27.57 5.40
N GLU A 29 12.04 28.70 5.08
CA GLU A 29 12.16 29.97 5.81
C GLU A 29 11.14 30.09 6.97
N VAL A 30 10.21 29.13 7.10
CA VAL A 30 9.08 29.19 8.03
C VAL A 30 9.14 28.06 9.05
N GLU A 31 9.13 28.43 10.33
CA GLU A 31 9.00 27.48 11.43
C GLU A 31 7.54 27.36 11.87
N LEU A 32 7.03 26.13 11.93
CA LEU A 32 5.67 25.84 12.39
C LEU A 32 5.64 25.61 13.90
N ARG A 33 4.83 26.39 14.62
CA ARG A 33 4.61 26.28 16.07
C ARG A 33 3.13 26.45 16.38
N ASP A 34 2.52 25.51 17.11
CA ASP A 34 1.11 25.56 17.54
C ASP A 34 0.10 25.83 16.41
N GLY A 35 0.34 25.28 15.22
CA GLY A 35 -0.53 25.46 14.05
C GLY A 35 -0.38 26.81 13.33
N LYS A 36 0.61 27.63 13.72
CA LYS A 36 0.98 28.88 13.09
C LYS A 36 2.40 28.80 12.50
N GLY A 37 2.71 29.69 11.56
CA GLY A 37 4.03 29.79 10.95
C GLY A 37 4.73 31.08 11.34
N TYR A 38 6.03 31.02 11.59
CA TYR A 38 6.85 32.15 11.96
C TYR A 38 8.14 32.19 11.14
N LEU A 39 8.57 33.38 10.73
CA LEU A 39 9.91 33.60 10.18
C LEU A 39 10.96 33.59 11.30
N ALA A 40 12.25 33.53 10.93
CA ALA A 40 13.36 33.53 11.88
C ALA A 40 13.41 34.76 12.81
N ASP A 41 12.86 35.90 12.37
CA ASP A 41 12.74 37.13 13.17
C ASP A 41 11.51 37.16 14.10
N GLY A 42 10.70 36.10 14.08
CA GLY A 42 9.48 35.96 14.88
C GLY A 42 8.21 36.52 14.21
N THR A 43 8.30 37.02 12.97
CA THR A 43 7.12 37.51 12.23
C THR A 43 6.17 36.35 11.90
N GLU A 44 4.91 36.46 12.29
CA GLU A 44 3.86 35.47 11.96
C GLU A 44 3.51 35.56 10.46
N VAL A 45 3.40 34.40 9.80
CA VAL A 45 2.99 34.30 8.39
C VAL A 45 1.54 33.80 8.27
N GLU A 46 0.84 34.28 7.25
CA GLU A 46 -0.43 33.70 6.81
C GLU A 46 -0.15 32.40 6.05
N ILE A 47 -0.86 31.32 6.42
CA ILE A 47 -0.74 30.00 5.79
C ILE A 47 -1.96 29.76 4.91
N VAL A 48 -1.75 29.60 3.60
CA VAL A 48 -2.76 29.07 2.67
C VAL A 48 -2.47 27.58 2.50
N PRO A 49 -3.34 26.67 2.98
CA PRO A 49 -2.96 25.28 3.27
C PRO A 49 -2.60 24.44 2.04
N SER A 50 -3.29 24.62 0.91
CA SER A 50 -3.03 23.82 -0.29
C SER A 50 -3.19 24.66 -1.55
N ALA A 51 -2.09 24.82 -2.29
CA ALA A 51 -2.08 25.49 -3.57
C ALA A 51 -1.04 24.88 -4.50
N LYS A 52 -1.30 24.93 -5.82
CA LYS A 52 -0.34 24.55 -6.85
C LYS A 52 1.05 25.16 -6.56
N MET A 53 2.07 24.33 -6.55
CA MET A 53 3.46 24.78 -6.43
C MET A 53 3.83 25.71 -7.59
N SER A 54 4.45 26.85 -7.29
CA SER A 54 4.94 27.78 -8.31
C SER A 54 6.07 28.66 -7.77
N LYS A 55 7.05 28.97 -8.64
CA LYS A 55 8.17 29.85 -8.31
C LYS A 55 7.70 31.24 -7.86
N SER A 56 6.60 31.75 -8.42
CA SER A 56 6.05 33.07 -8.08
C SER A 56 5.45 33.14 -6.68
N LYS A 57 4.95 32.02 -6.15
CA LYS A 57 4.38 31.92 -4.80
C LYS A 57 5.37 31.36 -3.77
N ARG A 58 6.60 31.03 -4.20
CA ARG A 58 7.67 30.43 -3.38
C ARG A 58 7.26 29.20 -2.57
N ASN A 59 6.17 28.54 -2.90
CA ASN A 59 5.72 27.31 -2.24
C ASN A 59 6.28 26.04 -2.91
N VAL A 60 7.43 26.14 -3.59
CA VAL A 60 8.09 24.99 -4.21
C VAL A 60 8.93 24.32 -3.14
N VAL A 61 8.80 23.01 -3.00
CA VAL A 61 9.70 22.20 -2.18
C VAL A 61 10.76 21.59 -3.08
N ASP A 62 12.03 21.77 -2.74
CA ASP A 62 13.12 21.16 -3.50
C ASP A 62 13.16 19.64 -3.25
N PRO A 63 13.02 18.80 -4.29
CA PRO A 63 13.12 17.36 -4.12
C PRO A 63 14.51 16.92 -3.64
N VAL A 64 15.57 17.71 -3.86
CA VAL A 64 16.94 17.39 -3.46
C VAL A 64 17.05 17.11 -1.97
N ALA A 65 16.39 17.91 -1.12
CA ALA A 65 16.45 17.71 0.33
C ALA A 65 15.91 16.33 0.76
N ILE A 66 14.81 15.87 0.14
CA ILE A 66 14.26 14.53 0.41
C ILE A 66 15.13 13.44 -0.19
N ILE A 67 15.71 13.67 -1.38
CA ILE A 67 16.61 12.70 -1.99
C ILE A 67 17.88 12.52 -1.13
N GLU A 68 18.44 13.61 -0.61
CA GLU A 68 19.61 13.58 0.27
C GLU A 68 19.29 12.93 1.61
N GLN A 69 18.13 13.23 2.19
CA GLN A 69 17.75 12.72 3.52
C GLN A 69 17.23 11.28 3.50
N PHE A 70 16.44 10.91 2.48
CA PHE A 70 15.70 9.65 2.45
C PHE A 70 15.98 8.78 1.21
N GLY A 71 16.64 9.31 0.19
CA GLY A 71 16.96 8.62 -1.05
C GLY A 71 15.95 8.84 -2.18
N ALA A 72 16.43 8.64 -3.42
CA ALA A 72 15.61 8.83 -4.63
C ALA A 72 14.38 7.91 -4.69
N ASP A 73 14.52 6.67 -4.22
CA ASP A 73 13.44 5.69 -4.20
C ASP A 73 12.31 6.10 -3.25
N THR A 74 12.64 6.72 -2.11
CA THR A 74 11.63 7.31 -1.21
C THR A 74 10.86 8.43 -1.90
N ALA A 75 11.55 9.36 -2.56
CA ALA A 75 10.89 10.45 -3.28
C ALA A 75 9.94 9.93 -4.38
N ARG A 76 10.40 8.96 -5.18
CA ARG A 76 9.61 8.34 -6.25
C ARG A 76 8.37 7.65 -5.70
N TRP A 77 8.55 6.75 -4.73
CA TRP A 77 7.44 6.00 -4.14
C TRP A 77 6.42 6.91 -3.47
N PHE A 78 6.89 7.93 -2.73
CA PHE A 78 6.02 8.89 -2.07
C PHE A 78 5.06 9.56 -3.07
N VAL A 79 5.60 10.14 -4.15
CA VAL A 79 4.80 10.82 -5.19
C VAL A 79 3.77 9.90 -5.84
N MET A 80 4.10 8.62 -6.02
CA MET A 80 3.19 7.65 -6.65
C MET A 80 2.17 7.05 -5.68
N SER A 81 2.41 7.13 -4.36
CA SER A 81 1.63 6.39 -3.35
C SER A 81 0.37 7.11 -2.89
N ASP A 82 0.39 8.43 -2.82
CA ASP A 82 -0.62 9.21 -2.09
C ASP A 82 -1.91 9.42 -2.90
N SER A 83 -1.75 9.90 -4.14
CA SER A 83 -2.87 10.24 -5.02
C SER A 83 -2.84 9.46 -6.34
N PRO A 84 -4.01 9.13 -6.92
CA PRO A 84 -4.09 8.77 -8.33
C PRO A 84 -3.37 9.81 -9.19
N PRO A 85 -2.67 9.42 -10.26
CA PRO A 85 -1.80 10.32 -11.01
C PRO A 85 -2.54 11.51 -11.64
N GLU A 86 -3.85 11.42 -11.87
CA GLU A 86 -4.71 12.49 -12.37
C GLU A 86 -5.19 13.49 -11.30
N ARG A 87 -4.97 13.20 -10.02
CA ARG A 87 -5.36 14.07 -8.91
C ARG A 87 -4.18 14.87 -8.39
N ASP A 88 -4.49 16.03 -7.83
CA ASP A 88 -3.50 16.82 -7.12
C ASP A 88 -2.94 16.04 -5.93
N VAL A 89 -1.64 16.21 -5.66
CA VAL A 89 -0.93 15.54 -4.57
C VAL A 89 -0.30 16.58 -3.67
N GLU A 90 -0.49 16.42 -2.36
CA GLU A 90 0.12 17.30 -1.38
C GLU A 90 1.50 16.78 -1.00
N TRP A 91 2.51 17.64 -1.09
CA TRP A 91 3.87 17.29 -0.71
C TRP A 91 4.05 17.44 0.80
N THR A 92 4.24 16.35 1.54
CA THR A 92 4.37 16.37 3.01
C THR A 92 5.62 15.62 3.51
N ALA A 93 6.28 16.17 4.53
CA ALA A 93 7.44 15.52 5.17
C ALA A 93 7.06 14.18 5.83
N ALA A 94 5.88 14.11 6.45
CA ALA A 94 5.38 12.89 7.08
C ALA A 94 5.16 11.75 6.06
N GLY A 95 4.71 12.07 4.84
CA GLY A 95 4.56 11.10 3.75
C GLY A 95 5.90 10.53 3.29
N ALA A 96 6.92 11.37 3.16
CA ALA A 96 8.28 10.94 2.83
C ALA A 96 8.87 10.03 3.94
N GLU A 97 8.71 10.40 5.21
CA GLU A 97 9.20 9.58 6.34
C GLU A 97 8.50 8.22 6.42
N ALA A 98 7.17 8.18 6.25
CA ALA A 98 6.41 6.93 6.23
C ALA A 98 6.86 6.00 5.09
N THR A 99 7.13 6.58 3.92
CA THR A 99 7.66 5.87 2.75
C THR A 99 9.05 5.30 3.04
N HIS A 100 9.96 6.12 3.58
CA HIS A 100 11.31 5.67 3.94
C HIS A 100 11.27 4.48 4.92
N LYS A 101 10.44 4.57 5.97
CA LYS A 101 10.23 3.47 6.92
C LYS A 101 9.71 2.19 6.24
N HIS A 102 8.86 2.29 5.23
CA HIS A 102 8.41 1.13 4.48
C HIS A 102 9.53 0.50 3.65
N LEU A 103 10.27 1.30 2.88
CA LEU A 103 11.38 0.80 2.06
C LEU A 103 12.48 0.16 2.91
N ALA A 104 12.75 0.72 4.10
CA ALA A 104 13.65 0.09 5.07
C ALA A 104 13.15 -1.29 5.54
N ARG A 105 11.84 -1.48 5.72
CA ARG A 105 11.27 -2.81 6.05
C ARG A 105 11.42 -3.80 4.90
N VAL A 106 11.25 -3.35 3.65
CA VAL A 106 11.49 -4.18 2.46
C VAL A 106 12.96 -4.61 2.38
N TRP A 107 13.88 -3.68 2.63
CA TRP A 107 15.31 -3.98 2.73
C TRP A 107 15.60 -5.06 3.78
N SER A 108 15.17 -4.84 5.02
CA SER A 108 15.38 -5.79 6.12
C SER A 108 14.73 -7.16 5.86
N LEU A 109 13.59 -7.18 5.15
CA LEU A 109 12.96 -8.42 4.69
C LEU A 109 13.86 -9.16 3.69
N GLY A 110 14.44 -8.44 2.73
CA GLY A 110 15.43 -8.98 1.79
C GLY A 110 16.66 -9.56 2.49
N GLU A 111 17.19 -8.88 3.52
CA GLU A 111 18.30 -9.39 4.34
C GLU A 111 17.94 -10.67 5.07
N ARG A 112 16.78 -10.69 5.74
CA ARG A 112 16.29 -11.89 6.44
C ARG A 112 16.16 -13.08 5.50
N ILE A 113 15.54 -12.89 4.33
CA ILE A 113 15.33 -13.97 3.35
C ILE A 113 16.65 -14.41 2.72
N GLY A 114 17.52 -13.45 2.38
CA GLY A 114 18.84 -13.73 1.82
C GLY A 114 19.71 -14.59 2.74
N ALA A 115 19.59 -14.38 4.06
CA ALA A 115 20.32 -15.13 5.08
C ALA A 115 19.75 -16.54 5.36
N LEU A 116 18.58 -16.91 4.81
CA LEU A 116 18.05 -18.27 4.98
C LEU A 116 18.97 -19.29 4.30
N ALA A 117 19.30 -20.35 5.05
CA ALA A 117 19.99 -21.53 4.53
C ALA A 117 19.21 -22.14 3.36
N ALA A 118 19.91 -22.64 2.35
CA ALA A 118 19.28 -23.13 1.12
C ALA A 118 18.32 -24.31 1.37
N ASP A 119 18.58 -25.10 2.41
CA ASP A 119 17.82 -26.25 2.87
C ASP A 119 16.82 -25.91 3.98
N HIS A 120 16.61 -24.62 4.30
CA HIS A 120 15.60 -24.21 5.27
C HIS A 120 14.21 -24.68 4.81
N ALA A 121 13.73 -25.72 5.48
CA ALA A 121 12.38 -26.21 5.36
C ALA A 121 11.39 -25.21 5.99
N GLY A 122 10.20 -25.15 5.40
CA GLY A 122 9.13 -24.28 5.85
C GLY A 122 7.77 -24.83 5.44
N GLU A 123 6.72 -24.13 5.85
CA GLU A 123 5.33 -24.48 5.58
C GLU A 123 4.60 -23.30 4.93
N GLY A 124 3.59 -23.58 4.11
CA GLY A 124 2.82 -22.54 3.41
C GLY A 124 3.45 -22.04 2.11
N ASP A 125 4.27 -22.87 1.44
CA ASP A 125 4.84 -22.56 0.12
C ASP A 125 3.75 -22.25 -0.92
N GLU A 126 2.66 -23.03 -0.92
CA GLU A 126 1.54 -22.84 -1.85
C GLU A 126 0.76 -21.55 -1.57
N ASP A 127 0.50 -21.24 -0.30
CA ASP A 127 -0.16 -19.99 0.10
C ASP A 127 0.67 -18.77 -0.31
N LEU A 128 1.99 -18.82 -0.11
CA LEU A 128 2.89 -17.77 -0.55
C LEU A 128 2.92 -17.66 -2.08
N ALA A 129 2.92 -18.78 -2.79
CA ALA A 129 2.86 -18.78 -4.25
C ALA A 129 1.56 -18.15 -4.78
N ARG A 130 0.40 -18.48 -4.20
CA ARG A 130 -0.88 -17.85 -4.55
C ARG A 130 -0.87 -16.35 -4.28
N ALA A 131 -0.33 -15.92 -3.13
CA ALA A 131 -0.17 -14.50 -2.81
C ALA A 131 0.75 -13.78 -3.82
N MET A 132 1.85 -14.42 -4.23
CA MET A 132 2.78 -13.91 -5.24
C MET A 132 2.11 -13.76 -6.60
N HIS A 133 1.43 -14.79 -7.10
CA HIS A 133 0.75 -14.71 -8.41
C HIS A 133 -0.39 -13.68 -8.42
N ARG A 134 -1.11 -13.54 -7.30
CA ARG A 134 -2.09 -12.45 -7.16
C ARG A 134 -1.45 -11.08 -7.20
N ALA A 135 -0.34 -10.89 -6.50
CA ALA A 135 0.40 -9.64 -6.54
C ALA A 135 0.88 -9.32 -7.97
N ILE A 136 1.37 -10.32 -8.70
CA ILE A 136 1.74 -10.14 -10.12
C ILE A 136 0.53 -9.66 -10.92
N ALA A 137 -0.61 -10.34 -10.84
CA ALA A 137 -1.81 -9.98 -11.60
C ALA A 137 -2.32 -8.56 -11.25
N ASP A 138 -2.47 -8.27 -9.96
CA ASP A 138 -3.02 -7.01 -9.47
C ASP A 138 -2.09 -5.82 -9.78
N VAL A 139 -0.78 -5.97 -9.57
CA VAL A 139 0.21 -4.92 -9.87
C VAL A 139 0.33 -4.68 -11.37
N THR A 140 0.30 -5.74 -12.19
CA THR A 140 0.33 -5.60 -13.65
C THR A 140 -0.88 -4.81 -14.14
N ALA A 141 -2.09 -5.22 -13.75
CA ALA A 141 -3.32 -4.56 -14.17
C ALA A 141 -3.40 -3.10 -13.71
N THR A 142 -2.91 -2.79 -12.51
CA THR A 142 -2.90 -1.42 -11.99
C THR A 142 -1.86 -0.53 -12.68
N ILE A 143 -0.68 -1.05 -13.01
CA ILE A 143 0.32 -0.30 -13.81
C ILE A 143 -0.20 -0.03 -15.22
N GLU A 144 -0.74 -1.04 -15.90
CA GLU A 144 -1.31 -0.89 -17.25
C GLU A 144 -2.50 0.08 -17.26
N GLY A 145 -3.27 0.11 -16.18
CA GLY A 145 -4.37 1.04 -15.96
C GLY A 145 -3.95 2.44 -15.46
N PHE A 146 -2.65 2.75 -15.39
CA PHE A 146 -2.13 4.03 -14.85
C PHE A 146 -2.61 4.33 -13.42
N ALA A 147 -2.82 3.31 -12.58
CA ALA A 147 -3.26 3.43 -11.20
C ALA A 147 -2.13 3.08 -10.22
N PHE A 148 -1.03 3.84 -10.25
CA PHE A 148 0.20 3.55 -9.49
C PHE A 148 -0.01 3.49 -7.97
N ASN A 149 -0.88 4.35 -7.43
CA ASN A 149 -1.23 4.33 -6.01
C ASN A 149 -1.89 3.00 -5.60
N LYS A 150 -2.70 2.40 -6.49
CA LYS A 150 -3.27 1.06 -6.28
C LYS A 150 -2.21 -0.02 -6.41
N ALA A 151 -1.28 0.09 -7.35
CA ALA A 151 -0.14 -0.83 -7.48
C ALA A 151 0.69 -0.85 -6.18
N ILE A 152 0.97 0.33 -5.62
CA ILE A 152 1.67 0.48 -4.34
C ILE A 152 0.89 -0.15 -3.18
N ALA A 153 -0.42 0.06 -3.10
CA ALA A 153 -1.25 -0.62 -2.10
C ALA A 153 -1.14 -2.15 -2.18
N LYS A 154 -1.09 -2.71 -3.40
CA LYS A 154 -0.89 -4.15 -3.63
C LYS A 154 0.51 -4.63 -3.26
N LEU A 155 1.53 -3.80 -3.48
CA LEU A 155 2.89 -4.09 -3.02
C LEU A 155 3.00 -4.07 -1.48
N PHE A 156 2.27 -3.18 -0.79
CA PHE A 156 2.15 -3.23 0.68
C PHE A 156 1.52 -4.55 1.14
N GLU A 157 0.41 -4.97 0.53
CA GLU A 157 -0.25 -6.25 0.82
C GLU A 157 0.71 -7.43 0.64
N PHE A 158 1.41 -7.48 -0.50
CA PHE A 158 2.33 -8.57 -0.82
C PHE A 158 3.57 -8.59 0.09
N THR A 159 4.17 -7.42 0.34
CA THR A 159 5.30 -7.30 1.29
C THR A 159 4.91 -7.81 2.68
N ASN A 160 3.70 -7.47 3.13
CA ASN A 160 3.18 -7.93 4.41
C ASN A 160 2.96 -9.45 4.43
N ALA A 161 2.42 -10.03 3.37
CA ALA A 161 2.26 -11.49 3.23
C ALA A 161 3.62 -12.20 3.28
N LEU A 162 4.59 -11.72 2.49
CA LEU A 162 5.95 -12.27 2.46
C LEU A 162 6.66 -12.13 3.83
N SER A 163 6.48 -11.01 4.53
CA SER A 163 7.09 -10.79 5.85
C SER A 163 6.61 -11.76 6.93
N ARG A 164 5.36 -12.23 6.84
CA ARG A 164 4.74 -13.16 7.80
C ARG A 164 4.91 -14.63 7.42
N SER A 165 5.35 -14.91 6.20
CA SER A 165 5.48 -16.26 5.67
C SER A 165 6.55 -17.07 6.42
N ARG A 166 6.24 -18.34 6.64
CA ARG A 166 7.15 -19.37 7.17
C ARG A 166 7.50 -20.42 6.10
N ALA A 167 7.27 -20.08 4.84
CA ALA A 167 7.55 -20.95 3.70
C ALA A 167 9.04 -21.27 3.59
N SER A 168 9.38 -22.27 2.77
CA SER A 168 10.75 -22.67 2.52
C SER A 168 11.62 -21.51 2.03
N ALA A 169 12.94 -21.62 2.19
CA ALA A 169 13.87 -20.63 1.64
C ALA A 169 13.68 -20.44 0.13
N ARG A 170 13.40 -21.53 -0.61
CA ARG A 170 13.15 -21.50 -2.05
C ARG A 170 11.96 -20.59 -2.37
N ALA A 171 10.82 -20.82 -1.72
CA ALA A 171 9.59 -20.06 -1.96
C ALA A 171 9.74 -18.58 -1.53
N GLN A 172 10.36 -18.30 -0.38
CA GLN A 172 10.59 -16.92 0.06
C GLN A 172 11.55 -16.16 -0.87
N LYS A 173 12.63 -16.79 -1.35
CA LYS A 173 13.57 -16.16 -2.30
C LYS A 173 12.93 -15.91 -3.65
N GLU A 174 12.10 -16.84 -4.15
CA GLU A 174 11.32 -16.65 -5.37
C GLU A 174 10.34 -15.48 -5.26
N ALA A 175 9.52 -15.46 -4.21
CA ALA A 175 8.58 -14.39 -3.95
C ALA A 175 9.27 -13.03 -3.76
N GLY A 176 10.43 -13.00 -3.09
CA GLY A 176 11.21 -11.77 -2.91
C GLY A 176 11.84 -11.25 -4.22
N ARG A 177 12.28 -12.14 -5.13
CA ARG A 177 12.72 -11.74 -6.48
C ARG A 177 11.57 -11.17 -7.30
N VAL A 178 10.38 -11.77 -7.22
CA VAL A 178 9.17 -11.21 -7.85
C VAL A 178 8.83 -9.86 -7.24
N LEU A 179 8.93 -9.69 -5.92
CA LEU A 179 8.73 -8.39 -5.26
C LEU A 179 9.68 -7.33 -5.84
N ALA A 180 10.97 -7.67 -6.01
CA ALA A 180 11.94 -6.77 -6.65
C ALA A 180 11.50 -6.36 -8.06
N GLN A 181 11.08 -7.31 -8.90
CA GLN A 181 10.60 -7.02 -10.26
C GLN A 181 9.38 -6.10 -10.25
N LEU A 182 8.39 -6.37 -9.40
CA LEU A 182 7.17 -5.58 -9.30
C LEU A 182 7.43 -4.16 -8.75
N MET A 183 8.44 -4.00 -7.89
CA MET A 183 8.86 -2.71 -7.33
C MET A 183 9.76 -1.91 -8.27
N ALA A 184 10.48 -2.55 -9.20
CA ALA A 184 11.50 -1.92 -10.04
C ALA A 184 11.04 -0.66 -10.81
N PRO A 185 9.81 -0.57 -11.36
CA PRO A 185 9.35 0.67 -12.00
C PRO A 185 9.27 1.85 -11.03
N MET A 186 9.05 1.58 -9.75
CA MET A 186 8.83 2.60 -8.71
C MET A 186 10.10 2.91 -7.92
N THR A 187 10.82 1.88 -7.47
CA THR A 187 12.02 1.97 -6.62
C THR A 187 13.17 1.14 -7.23
N PRO A 188 13.75 1.61 -8.36
CA PRO A 188 14.70 0.81 -9.12
C PRO A 188 15.98 0.48 -8.35
N HIS A 189 16.46 1.35 -7.46
CA HIS A 189 17.70 1.13 -6.74
C HIS A 189 17.54 0.03 -5.69
N LEU A 190 16.50 0.11 -4.86
CA LEU A 190 16.16 -0.91 -3.87
C LEU A 190 15.81 -2.24 -4.54
N ALA A 191 15.14 -2.20 -5.69
CA ALA A 191 14.80 -3.40 -6.45
C ALA A 191 16.05 -4.14 -6.95
N GLU A 192 17.05 -3.43 -7.48
CA GLU A 192 18.31 -4.05 -7.91
C GLU A 192 19.06 -4.71 -6.74
N ASP A 193 19.13 -4.05 -5.59
CA ASP A 193 19.80 -4.63 -4.43
C ASP A 193 19.05 -5.85 -3.88
N LEU A 194 17.70 -5.77 -3.82
CA LEU A 194 16.87 -6.89 -3.39
C LEU A 194 17.00 -8.08 -4.35
N TRP A 195 17.01 -7.82 -5.66
CA TRP A 195 17.18 -8.84 -6.70
C TRP A 195 18.50 -9.60 -6.53
N HIS A 196 19.63 -8.89 -6.49
CA HIS A 196 20.95 -9.51 -6.33
C HIS A 196 21.07 -10.27 -5.01
N ARG A 197 20.60 -9.68 -3.90
CA ARG A 197 20.65 -10.30 -2.58
C ARG A 197 19.88 -11.62 -2.51
N LEU A 198 18.84 -11.76 -3.31
CA LEU A 198 18.00 -12.95 -3.38
C LEU A 198 18.43 -13.91 -4.50
N GLY A 199 19.62 -13.72 -5.07
CA GLY A 199 20.20 -14.59 -6.08
C GLY A 199 19.55 -14.44 -7.46
N GLY A 200 19.06 -13.24 -7.77
CA GLY A 200 18.65 -12.89 -9.13
C GLY A 200 19.86 -12.70 -10.04
N ASP A 201 19.74 -13.13 -11.30
CA ASP A 201 20.79 -12.99 -12.30
C ASP A 201 20.66 -11.67 -13.05
N GLY A 202 21.81 -11.02 -13.30
CA GLY A 202 21.87 -9.74 -14.01
C GLY A 202 21.08 -8.62 -13.34
N LEU A 203 20.68 -7.63 -14.14
CA LEU A 203 19.92 -6.48 -13.67
C LEU A 203 18.42 -6.79 -13.64
N VAL A 204 17.73 -6.46 -12.54
CA VAL A 204 16.26 -6.63 -12.44
C VAL A 204 15.53 -5.82 -13.52
N THR A 205 16.10 -4.67 -13.91
CA THR A 205 15.57 -3.82 -14.99
C THR A 205 15.59 -4.47 -16.37
N LEU A 206 16.41 -5.51 -16.57
CA LEU A 206 16.47 -6.31 -17.79
C LEU A 206 15.75 -7.65 -17.67
N ALA A 207 15.30 -8.01 -16.46
CA ALA A 207 14.56 -9.24 -16.24
C ALA A 207 13.16 -9.16 -16.89
N PRO A 208 12.63 -10.26 -17.45
CA PRO A 208 11.26 -10.29 -17.96
C PRO A 208 10.25 -9.95 -16.87
N TRP A 209 9.24 -9.15 -17.19
CA TRP A 209 8.14 -8.91 -16.27
C TRP A 209 7.46 -10.23 -15.86
N PRO A 210 7.22 -10.48 -14.56
CA PRO A 210 6.65 -11.74 -14.10
C PRO A 210 5.22 -11.93 -14.61
N LYS A 211 4.83 -13.19 -14.85
CA LYS A 211 3.48 -13.54 -15.31
C LYS A 211 2.76 -14.36 -14.25
N ALA A 212 1.52 -13.97 -13.93
CA ALA A 212 0.68 -14.73 -13.03
C ALA A 212 0.24 -16.04 -13.68
N ASP A 213 0.26 -17.13 -12.93
CA ASP A 213 -0.39 -18.38 -13.34
C ASP A 213 -1.89 -18.26 -13.03
N PRO A 214 -2.79 -18.34 -14.04
CA PRO A 214 -4.23 -18.28 -13.81
C PRO A 214 -4.76 -19.31 -12.83
N ALA A 215 -4.13 -20.49 -12.73
CA ALA A 215 -4.54 -21.53 -11.77
C ALA A 215 -4.33 -21.09 -10.31
N MET A 216 -3.27 -20.30 -10.06
CA MET A 216 -2.96 -19.76 -8.73
C MET A 216 -3.85 -18.58 -8.33
N LEU A 217 -4.62 -18.03 -9.26
CA LEU A 217 -5.59 -16.96 -9.02
C LEU A 217 -6.97 -17.50 -8.63
N VAL A 218 -7.21 -18.80 -8.79
CA VAL A 218 -8.46 -19.43 -8.38
C VAL A 218 -8.48 -19.52 -6.86
N GLU A 219 -9.47 -18.84 -6.26
CA GLU A 219 -9.83 -19.05 -4.86
C GLU A 219 -10.86 -20.16 -4.77
N ASP A 220 -10.48 -21.27 -4.14
CA ASP A 220 -11.37 -22.39 -3.85
C ASP A 220 -12.27 -22.11 -2.65
N THR A 221 -11.99 -21.03 -1.90
CA THR A 221 -12.76 -20.61 -0.74
C THR A 221 -13.08 -19.11 -0.77
N VAL A 222 -14.22 -18.71 -0.21
CA VAL A 222 -14.61 -17.32 -0.03
C VAL A 222 -14.86 -17.02 1.45
N THR A 223 -14.37 -15.87 1.91
CA THR A 223 -14.67 -15.36 3.26
C THR A 223 -15.92 -14.50 3.22
N LEU A 224 -16.92 -14.88 4.00
CA LEU A 224 -18.22 -14.22 4.10
C LEU A 224 -18.35 -13.53 5.45
N ALA A 225 -18.65 -12.24 5.44
CA ALA A 225 -18.96 -11.54 6.68
C ALA A 225 -20.32 -12.00 7.21
N VAL A 226 -20.36 -12.41 8.49
CA VAL A 226 -21.59 -12.78 9.17
C VAL A 226 -22.11 -11.57 9.96
N GLN A 227 -23.38 -11.24 9.73
CA GLN A 227 -24.06 -10.07 10.27
C GLN A 227 -25.26 -10.47 11.11
N PHE A 228 -25.57 -9.65 12.11
CA PHE A 228 -26.79 -9.73 12.92
C PHE A 228 -27.60 -8.47 12.67
N ASN A 229 -28.80 -8.61 12.10
CA ASN A 229 -29.64 -7.46 11.74
C ASN A 229 -28.84 -6.35 11.00
N GLY A 230 -27.97 -6.76 10.07
CA GLY A 230 -27.15 -5.87 9.24
C GLY A 230 -25.82 -5.40 9.86
N LYS A 231 -25.51 -5.74 11.12
CA LYS A 231 -24.24 -5.38 11.78
C LYS A 231 -23.26 -6.55 11.78
N ARG A 232 -22.04 -6.37 11.25
CA ARG A 232 -20.98 -7.41 11.21
C ARG A 232 -20.64 -7.89 12.62
N ARG A 233 -20.48 -9.20 12.78
CA ARG A 233 -20.12 -9.88 14.03
C ARG A 233 -18.88 -10.72 13.92
N THR A 234 -18.76 -11.49 12.84
CA THR A 234 -17.65 -12.39 12.58
C THR A 234 -17.51 -12.57 11.06
N GLU A 235 -16.63 -13.46 10.65
CA GLU A 235 -16.51 -13.95 9.29
C GLU A 235 -16.31 -15.46 9.29
N ILE A 236 -16.81 -16.11 8.24
CA ILE A 236 -16.60 -17.54 8.01
C ILE A 236 -15.93 -17.72 6.65
N THR A 237 -15.11 -18.75 6.51
CA THR A 237 -14.51 -19.14 5.23
C THR A 237 -15.14 -20.46 4.78
N VAL A 238 -15.68 -20.47 3.57
CA VAL A 238 -16.41 -21.61 2.99
C VAL A 238 -15.90 -21.89 1.58
N PRO A 239 -16.06 -23.11 1.04
CA PRO A 239 -15.79 -23.36 -0.37
C PRO A 239 -16.53 -22.36 -1.28
N ARG A 240 -15.91 -21.93 -2.37
CA ARG A 240 -16.47 -20.93 -3.28
C ARG A 240 -17.77 -21.41 -3.95
N ASP A 241 -17.88 -22.71 -4.16
CA ASP A 241 -19.02 -23.40 -4.73
C ASP A 241 -19.99 -23.94 -3.65
N ALA A 242 -19.78 -23.60 -2.38
CA ALA A 242 -20.66 -24.01 -1.28
C ALA A 242 -22.10 -23.57 -1.55
N SER A 243 -23.02 -24.52 -1.39
CA SER A 243 -24.46 -24.28 -1.48
C SER A 243 -24.92 -23.32 -0.39
N LYS A 244 -26.08 -22.69 -0.60
CA LYS A 244 -26.67 -21.79 0.38
C LYS A 244 -26.84 -22.46 1.75
N GLU A 245 -27.23 -23.73 1.74
CA GLU A 245 -27.46 -24.55 2.92
C GLU A 245 -26.17 -24.84 3.69
N GLU A 246 -25.07 -25.11 2.97
CA GLU A 246 -23.74 -25.31 3.59
C GLU A 246 -23.22 -24.03 4.23
N VAL A 247 -23.40 -22.89 3.55
CA VAL A 247 -23.02 -21.58 4.07
C VAL A 247 -23.84 -21.21 5.32
N GLU A 248 -25.15 -21.46 5.30
CA GLU A 248 -26.02 -21.24 6.45
C GLU A 248 -25.60 -22.10 7.64
N LYS A 249 -25.34 -23.39 7.41
CA LYS A 249 -24.87 -24.31 8.45
C LYS A 249 -23.53 -23.88 9.03
N ALA A 250 -22.57 -23.47 8.19
CA ALA A 250 -21.27 -22.97 8.64
C ALA A 250 -21.42 -21.69 9.49
N ALA A 251 -22.27 -20.76 9.07
CA ALA A 251 -22.52 -19.54 9.82
C ALA A 251 -23.16 -19.79 11.20
N LEU A 252 -24.13 -20.71 11.28
CA LEU A 252 -24.80 -21.04 12.54
C LEU A 252 -23.94 -21.90 13.48
N ALA A 253 -22.89 -22.55 12.97
CA ALA A 253 -21.92 -23.32 13.75
C ALA A 253 -20.80 -22.45 14.34
N ASP A 254 -20.66 -21.19 13.91
CA ASP A 254 -19.63 -20.28 14.41
C ASP A 254 -19.87 -19.89 15.88
N GLU A 255 -18.82 -19.95 16.71
CA GLU A 255 -18.91 -19.70 18.15
C GLU A 255 -19.36 -18.28 18.51
N ALA A 256 -19.00 -17.27 17.72
CA ALA A 256 -19.44 -15.89 17.94
C ALA A 256 -20.92 -15.73 17.59
N VAL A 257 -21.40 -16.44 16.56
CA VAL A 257 -22.82 -16.49 16.19
C VAL A 257 -23.64 -17.21 17.27
N ILE A 258 -23.20 -18.39 17.73
CA ILE A 258 -23.88 -19.15 18.79
C ILE A 258 -24.00 -18.32 20.08
N ARG A 259 -22.90 -17.68 20.50
CA ARG A 259 -22.91 -16.77 21.66
C ARG A 259 -23.82 -15.57 21.43
N GLY A 260 -23.78 -14.98 20.23
CA GLY A 260 -24.60 -13.83 19.86
C GLY A 260 -26.09 -14.13 19.84
N LEU A 261 -26.49 -15.37 19.53
CA LEU A 261 -27.90 -15.80 19.53
C LEU A 261 -28.44 -16.06 20.94
N ALA A 262 -27.58 -16.41 21.91
CA ALA A 262 -27.96 -16.62 23.31
C ALA A 262 -29.18 -17.55 23.49
N GLY A 263 -29.30 -18.59 22.67
CA GLY A 263 -30.41 -19.54 22.68
C GLY A 263 -31.67 -19.11 21.91
N VAL A 264 -31.67 -17.93 21.28
CA VAL A 264 -32.75 -17.48 20.40
C VAL A 264 -32.60 -18.11 19.01
N THR A 265 -33.66 -18.73 18.52
CA THR A 265 -33.70 -19.24 17.14
C THR A 265 -33.81 -18.07 16.15
N PRO A 266 -32.93 -17.99 15.14
CA PRO A 266 -33.04 -16.96 14.10
C PRO A 266 -34.41 -17.00 13.40
N LYS A 267 -35.01 -15.83 13.17
CA LYS A 267 -36.23 -15.69 12.37
C LYS A 267 -35.98 -15.99 10.90
N LYS A 268 -34.79 -15.63 10.40
CA LYS A 268 -34.38 -15.82 9.00
C LYS A 268 -32.87 -15.76 8.87
N VAL A 269 -32.30 -16.62 8.04
CA VAL A 269 -30.91 -16.50 7.58
C VAL A 269 -30.92 -16.11 6.09
N ILE A 270 -30.19 -15.06 5.76
CA ILE A 270 -30.09 -14.53 4.40
C ILE A 270 -28.65 -14.68 3.94
N VAL A 271 -28.42 -15.62 3.04
CA VAL A 271 -27.12 -15.79 2.37
C VAL A 271 -27.15 -15.01 1.07
N VAL A 272 -26.19 -14.10 0.90
CA VAL A 272 -25.87 -13.48 -0.39
C VAL A 272 -24.59 -14.14 -0.89
N PRO A 273 -24.66 -15.03 -1.91
CA PRO A 273 -23.52 -15.81 -2.37
C PRO A 273 -22.29 -14.93 -2.64
N GLY A 274 -21.14 -15.36 -2.11
CA GLY A 274 -19.86 -14.66 -2.26
C GLY A 274 -19.76 -13.29 -1.58
N ARG A 275 -20.74 -12.86 -0.77
CA ARG A 275 -20.71 -11.54 -0.09
C ARG A 275 -20.89 -11.63 1.41
N ILE A 276 -22.07 -12.03 1.89
CA ILE A 276 -22.41 -11.98 3.32
C ILE A 276 -23.41 -13.08 3.73
N VAL A 277 -23.46 -13.35 5.03
CA VAL A 277 -24.57 -14.05 5.69
C VAL A 277 -25.19 -13.12 6.73
N ASN A 278 -26.48 -12.83 6.62
CA ASN A 278 -27.19 -12.02 7.62
C ASN A 278 -28.19 -12.87 8.40
N VAL A 279 -27.96 -12.97 9.70
CA VAL A 279 -28.80 -13.66 10.67
C VAL A 279 -29.78 -12.65 11.26
N VAL A 280 -31.06 -12.85 11.01
CA VAL A 280 -32.14 -12.03 11.55
C VAL A 280 -32.61 -12.66 12.85
N VAL A 281 -32.36 -11.98 13.97
CA VAL A 281 -32.75 -12.39 15.33
C VAL A 281 -34.06 -11.71 15.73
#